data_AF-A0A7S9PTS5-F1
#
_entry.id   AF-A0A7S9PTS5-F1
#
_cell.length_a   1.000
_cell.length_b   1.000
_cell.length_c   1.000
_cell.angle_alpha   90.00
_cell.angle_beta   90.00
_cell.angle_gamma   90.00
#
_symmetry.space_group_name_H-M   'P 1'
#
loop_
_entity.id
_entity.type
_entity.pdbx_description
1 polymer ?
#
loop_
_entity_poly.entity_id
_entity_poly.type
_entity_poly.pdbx_seq_one_letter_code
_entity_poly.pdbx_strand_id
1 'polypeptide(L)'
;MKYTAVISVLGVAVMAQDIGSIPECARHCISDAIKTSTPCGEKNYKCACQPDNFGKIQNAAVGCVVSACGPDRALKEVLPAVKKFCGQ
;
A
#
# COMPACT_ATOMS: atom_id res chain seq x y z
N MET A 1 39.92 -4.01 12.81
CA MET A 1 38.90 -3.22 13.53
C MET A 1 37.59 -3.98 13.48
N LYS A 2 37.00 -4.25 14.66
CA LYS A 2 35.74 -4.97 14.83
C LYS A 2 34.60 -3.99 14.54
N TYR A 3 33.95 -4.09 13.38
CA TYR A 3 32.71 -3.34 13.13
C TYR A 3 31.52 -4.24 13.46
N THR A 4 31.19 -4.25 14.74
CA THR A 4 29.95 -4.81 15.25
C THR A 4 28.79 -3.98 14.68
N ALA A 5 28.23 -4.41 13.55
CA ALA A 5 26.98 -3.88 13.06
C ALA A 5 25.85 -4.48 13.90
N VAL A 6 25.54 -3.83 15.03
CA VAL A 6 24.28 -4.07 15.74
C VAL A 6 23.18 -3.43 14.89
N ILE A 7 22.65 -4.19 13.93
CA ILE A 7 21.42 -3.80 13.24
C ILE A 7 20.30 -4.16 14.21
N SER A 8 19.91 -3.17 15.00
CA SER A 8 18.72 -3.15 15.82
C SER A 8 17.51 -3.44 14.92
N VAL A 9 17.04 -4.69 14.95
CA VAL A 9 15.73 -5.04 14.41
C VAL A 9 14.71 -4.45 15.37
N LEU A 10 14.38 -3.17 15.18
CA LEU A 10 13.11 -2.65 15.67
C LEU A 10 12.05 -3.45 14.94
N GLY A 11 11.51 -4.46 15.64
CA GLY A 11 10.30 -5.16 15.29
C GLY A 11 9.18 -4.13 15.17
N VAL A 12 9.05 -3.54 13.99
CA VAL A 12 7.88 -2.76 13.58
C VAL A 12 6.71 -3.71 13.71
N ALA A 13 5.88 -3.47 14.72
CA ALA A 13 4.65 -4.18 14.96
C ALA A 13 3.90 -4.29 13.62
N VAL A 14 3.74 -5.52 13.13
CA VAL A 14 2.82 -5.80 12.05
C VAL A 14 1.44 -5.56 12.67
N MET A 15 0.95 -4.33 12.55
CA MET A 15 -0.48 -4.14 12.50
C MET A 15 -0.88 -4.98 11.28
N ALA A 16 -1.52 -6.12 11.52
CA ALA A 16 -2.25 -6.82 10.47
C ALA A 16 -3.40 -5.88 10.11
N GLN A 17 -3.08 -4.88 9.30
CA GLN A 17 -4.04 -3.90 8.85
C GLN A 17 -5.00 -4.69 7.95
N ASP A 18 -6.25 -4.74 8.38
CA ASP A 18 -7.27 -5.44 7.63
C ASP A 18 -7.52 -4.67 6.32
N ILE A 19 -7.15 -5.28 5.19
CA ILE A 19 -7.42 -4.73 3.86
C ILE A 19 -8.92 -4.56 3.61
N GLY A 20 -9.77 -5.15 4.45
CA GLY A 20 -11.22 -4.95 4.44
C GLY A 20 -11.64 -3.49 4.61
N SER A 21 -10.81 -2.66 5.27
CA SER A 21 -11.02 -1.21 5.41
C SER A 21 -10.98 -0.46 4.07
N ILE A 22 -10.38 -1.06 3.04
CA ILE A 22 -10.32 -0.49 1.68
C ILE A 22 -11.54 -1.00 0.89
N PRO A 23 -12.27 -0.12 0.17
CA PRO A 23 -13.41 -0.51 -0.65
C PRO A 23 -13.10 -1.65 -1.62
N GLU A 24 -14.02 -2.61 -1.74
CA GLU A 24 -13.82 -3.84 -2.53
C GLU A 24 -13.47 -3.57 -3.99
N CYS A 25 -14.09 -2.52 -4.57
CA CYS A 25 -13.83 -2.08 -5.95
C CYS A 25 -12.35 -1.74 -6.22
N ALA A 26 -11.58 -1.37 -5.20
CA ALA A 26 -10.18 -0.95 -5.33
C ALA A 26 -9.15 -2.04 -4.95
N ARG A 27 -9.57 -3.10 -4.24
CA ARG A 27 -8.63 -4.08 -3.68
C ARG A 27 -7.80 -4.79 -4.75
N HIS A 28 -8.43 -5.17 -5.86
CA HIS A 28 -7.73 -5.80 -6.99
C HIS A 28 -6.74 -4.84 -7.65
N CYS A 29 -7.15 -3.59 -7.91
CA CYS A 29 -6.26 -2.55 -8.46
C CYS A 29 -5.00 -2.34 -7.62
N ILE A 30 -5.14 -2.33 -6.29
CA ILE A 30 -4.01 -2.15 -5.37
C ILE A 30 -3.11 -3.39 -5.40
N SER A 31 -3.69 -4.60 -5.36
CA SER A 31 -2.91 -5.84 -5.44
C SER A 31 -2.11 -5.93 -6.75
N ASP A 32 -2.72 -5.57 -7.88
CA ASP A 32 -2.07 -5.57 -9.18
C ASP A 32 -1.00 -4.47 -9.29
N ALA A 33 -1.25 -3.28 -8.74
CA ALA A 33 -0.27 -2.21 -8.68
C ALA A 33 0.94 -2.60 -7.80
N ILE A 34 0.73 -3.29 -6.68
CA ILE A 34 1.81 -3.84 -5.84
C ILE A 34 2.68 -4.78 -6.68
N LYS A 35 2.06 -5.74 -7.39
CA LYS A 35 2.76 -6.72 -8.23
C LYS A 35 3.56 -6.09 -9.36
N THR A 36 2.99 -5.09 -10.03
CA THR A 36 3.53 -4.56 -11.29
C THR A 36 4.50 -3.40 -11.08
N SER A 37 4.36 -2.66 -9.99
CA SER A 37 5.05 -1.37 -9.80
C SER A 37 6.02 -1.36 -8.61
N THR A 38 6.12 -2.47 -7.87
CA THR A 38 7.00 -2.58 -6.71
C THR A 38 7.67 -3.96 -6.63
N PRO A 39 8.78 -4.10 -5.91
CA PRO A 39 9.37 -5.41 -5.61
C PRO A 39 8.66 -6.11 -4.43
N CYS A 40 7.57 -5.53 -3.90
CA CYS A 40 6.88 -6.09 -2.75
C CYS A 40 6.06 -7.32 -3.15
N GLY A 41 6.00 -8.32 -2.27
CA GLY A 41 5.01 -9.39 -2.41
C GLY A 41 3.59 -8.85 -2.33
N GLU A 42 2.64 -9.49 -3.01
CA GLU A 42 1.27 -8.99 -3.22
C GLU A 42 0.50 -8.61 -1.94
N LYS A 43 0.81 -9.31 -0.83
CA LYS A 43 0.22 -9.11 0.49
C LYS A 43 1.21 -8.50 1.50
N ASN A 44 2.41 -8.10 1.05
CA ASN A 44 3.40 -7.42 1.88
C ASN A 44 3.08 -5.93 1.96
N TYR A 45 1.98 -5.62 2.64
CA TYR A 45 1.47 -4.25 2.76
C TYR A 45 2.43 -3.31 3.49
N LYS A 46 3.24 -3.84 4.40
CA LYS A 46 4.30 -3.06 5.06
C LYS A 46 5.35 -2.55 4.06
N CYS A 47 5.73 -3.38 3.09
CA CYS A 47 6.59 -2.98 1.98
C CYS A 47 5.85 -2.01 1.05
N ALA A 48 4.60 -2.31 0.71
CA ALA A 48 3.77 -1.48 -0.17
C ALA A 48 3.55 -0.05 0.38
N CYS A 49 3.41 0.09 1.69
CA CYS A 49 3.20 1.35 2.39
C CYS A 49 4.49 2.17 2.63
N GLN A 50 5.67 1.66 2.28
CA GLN A 50 6.89 2.49 2.28
C GLN A 50 6.70 3.67 1.31
N PRO A 51 7.14 4.90 1.63
CA PRO A 51 6.88 6.09 0.82
C PRO A 51 7.20 5.90 -0.67
N ASP A 52 8.34 5.30 -0.99
CA ASP A 52 8.80 5.04 -2.37
C ASP A 52 7.89 4.07 -3.14
N ASN A 53 7.31 3.08 -2.45
CA ASN A 53 6.41 2.09 -3.05
C ASN A 53 4.99 2.61 -3.10
N PHE A 54 4.54 3.32 -2.07
CA PHE A 54 3.21 3.88 -1.97
C PHE A 54 2.92 4.84 -3.12
N GLY A 55 3.86 5.74 -3.44
CA GLY A 55 3.73 6.64 -4.59
C GLY A 55 3.64 5.90 -5.93
N LYS A 56 4.43 4.84 -6.12
CA LYS A 56 4.38 4.00 -7.33
C LYS A 56 3.04 3.28 -7.46
N ILE A 57 2.55 2.70 -6.37
CA ILE A 57 1.27 2.01 -6.31
C ILE A 57 0.14 2.98 -6.60
N GLN A 58 0.15 4.18 -6.00
CA GLN A 58 -0.91 5.16 -6.18
C GLN A 58 -0.99 5.61 -7.65
N ASN A 59 0.16 5.88 -8.28
CA ASN A 59 0.21 6.25 -9.71
C ASN A 59 -0.25 5.11 -10.63
N ALA A 60 0.14 3.86 -10.35
CA ALA A 60 -0.24 2.71 -11.16
C ALA A 60 -1.71 2.30 -10.97
N ALA A 61 -2.25 2.45 -9.75
CA ALA A 61 -3.60 2.04 -9.42
C ALA A 61 -4.66 3.09 -9.81
N VAL A 62 -4.32 4.38 -9.92
CA VAL A 62 -5.31 5.46 -10.05
C VAL A 62 -6.29 5.25 -11.21
N GLY A 63 -5.79 4.85 -12.39
CA GLY A 63 -6.63 4.58 -13.56
C GLY A 63 -7.61 3.43 -13.31
N CYS A 64 -7.11 2.31 -12.80
CA CYS A 64 -7.94 1.16 -12.44
C CYS A 64 -8.98 1.52 -11.37
N VAL A 65 -8.59 2.23 -10.32
CA VAL A 65 -9.50 2.63 -9.22
C VAL A 65 -10.60 3.56 -9.74
N VAL A 66 -10.27 4.53 -10.59
CA VAL A 66 -11.28 5.42 -11.19
C VAL A 66 -12.24 4.64 -12.07
N SER A 67 -11.76 3.69 -12.88
CA SER A 67 -12.61 2.84 -13.72
C SER A 67 -13.50 1.89 -12.92
N ALA A 68 -12.99 1.29 -11.84
CA ALA A 68 -13.70 0.27 -11.06
C ALA A 68 -14.61 0.85 -9.97
N CYS A 69 -14.20 1.94 -9.31
CA CYS A 69 -14.94 2.55 -8.21
C CYS A 69 -15.73 3.81 -8.62
N GLY A 70 -15.41 4.40 -9.77
CA GLY A 70 -15.84 5.73 -10.14
C GLY A 70 -14.98 6.84 -9.51
N PRO A 71 -14.90 8.02 -10.15
CA PRO A 71 -14.01 9.10 -9.73
C PRO A 71 -14.35 9.65 -8.33
N ASP A 72 -15.64 9.77 -7.99
CA ASP A 72 -16.07 10.26 -6.69
C ASP A 72 -15.61 9.35 -5.55
N ARG A 73 -15.85 8.04 -5.65
CA ARG A 73 -15.43 7.09 -4.61
C ARG A 73 -13.92 6.94 -4.56
N ALA A 74 -13.23 7.00 -5.70
CA ALA A 74 -11.78 6.96 -5.76
C ALA A 74 -11.15 8.05 -4.86
N LEU A 75 -11.67 9.28 -4.94
CA LEU A 75 -11.16 10.43 -4.20
C LEU A 75 -11.67 10.51 -2.75
N LYS A 76 -12.97 10.23 -2.53
CA LYS A 76 -13.63 10.46 -1.24
C LYS A 76 -13.57 9.26 -0.29
N GLU A 77 -13.41 8.05 -0.83
CA GLU A 77 -13.45 6.81 -0.03
C GLU A 77 -12.14 6.03 -0.14
N VAL A 78 -11.70 5.71 -1.37
CA VAL A 78 -10.54 4.81 -1.57
C VAL A 78 -9.24 5.48 -1.14
N LEU A 79 -8.93 6.67 -1.66
CA LEU A 79 -7.70 7.37 -1.33
C LEU A 79 -7.52 7.60 0.18
N PRO A 80 -8.51 8.14 0.93
CA PRO A 80 -8.36 8.29 2.38
C PRO A 80 -8.30 6.94 3.11
N ALA A 81 -9.03 5.91 2.67
CA ALA A 81 -8.94 4.57 3.27
C ALA A 81 -7.53 3.98 3.12
N VAL A 82 -6.93 4.09 1.93
CA VAL A 82 -5.57 3.59 1.63
C VAL A 82 -4.50 4.38 2.38
N LYS A 83 -4.65 5.71 2.49
CA LYS A 83 -3.75 6.55 3.32
C LYS A 83 -3.83 6.18 4.79
N LYS A 84 -5.05 6.10 5.35
CA LYS A 84 -5.27 5.67 6.74
C LYS A 84 -4.72 4.28 6.99
N PHE A 85 -4.91 3.36 6.05
CA PHE A 85 -4.32 2.02 6.09
C PHE A 85 -2.79 2.13 6.22
N CYS A 86 -2.12 2.83 5.30
CA CYS A 86 -0.65 2.96 5.33
C CYS A 86 -0.09 3.91 6.40
N GLY A 87 -0.93 4.65 7.15
CA GLY A 87 -0.49 5.70 8.08
C GLY A 87 0.15 6.90 7.37
N GLN A 88 -0.33 7.22 6.16
CA GLN A 88 0.16 8.27 5.26
C GLN A 88 -0.72 9.52 5.31
#